data_AF-A0A6C0H0Q1-F1
#
_entry.id   AF-A0A6C0H0Q1-F1
#
_cell.length_a   1.000
_cell.length_b   1.000
_cell.length_c   1.000
_cell.angle_alpha   90.00
_cell.angle_beta   90.00
_cell.angle_gamma   90.00
#
_symmetry.space_group_name_H-M   'P 1'
#
loop_
_entity.id
_entity.type
_entity.pdbx_description
1 polymer ?
#
loop_
_entity_poly.entity_id
_entity_poly.type
_entity_poly.pdbx_seq_one_letter_code
_entity_poly.pdbx_strand_id
1 'polypeptide(L)'
;MSKYFKLVNPYVIGSMNTSFNADTSLEAAKLAYDNLSQYFGNHMPTFRFTLEKMPKKEGGSKQNFVHFEVNEQKGKDNMVKYEITEIDNAQDMKKFKKSLARLSNQDNKNKDEKTGGKRKYVSSDEDDDYFDSELERPRKGPLIYEPIVYYYYDPFLYPYVDRWYVPTFVLPLQPRVVFDSHSLLYLGR
;
A
#
# COMPACT_ATOMS: atom_id res chain seq x y z
N MET A 1 -20.99 -3.81 19.62
CA MET A 1 -20.39 -2.46 19.58
C MET A 1 -19.18 -2.49 18.66
N SER A 2 -19.34 -2.01 17.44
CA SER A 2 -18.30 -2.12 16.41
C SER A 2 -16.98 -1.45 16.82
N LYS A 3 -15.87 -2.00 16.33
CA LYS A 3 -14.49 -1.61 16.56
C LYS A 3 -13.87 -1.28 15.20
N TYR A 4 -12.95 -0.33 15.20
CA TYR A 4 -12.20 0.04 14.00
C TYR A 4 -10.90 -0.75 13.93
N PHE A 5 -10.59 -1.27 12.76
CA PHE A 5 -9.38 -2.02 12.45
C PHE A 5 -8.71 -1.42 11.22
N LYS A 6 -7.38 -1.36 11.20
CA LYS A 6 -6.61 -0.91 10.03
C LYS A 6 -5.67 -2.01 9.54
N LEU A 7 -5.66 -2.27 8.23
CA LEU A 7 -4.64 -3.13 7.61
C LEU A 7 -3.28 -2.43 7.65
N VAL A 8 -2.28 -3.10 8.22
CA VAL A 8 -0.93 -2.54 8.45
C VAL A 8 0.20 -3.44 7.95
N ASN A 9 -0.03 -4.74 7.75
CA ASN A 9 0.88 -5.61 7.00
C ASN A 9 0.03 -6.48 6.06
N PRO A 10 0.14 -6.38 4.73
CA PRO A 10 0.92 -5.38 4.00
C PRO A 10 0.45 -3.95 4.30
N TYR A 11 1.39 -3.02 4.33
CA TYR A 11 1.14 -1.59 4.30
C TYR A 11 0.89 -1.18 2.85
N VAL A 12 -0.24 -0.55 2.55
CA VAL A 12 -0.69 -0.27 1.17
C VAL A 12 -1.02 1.21 1.00
N ILE A 13 -0.53 1.79 -0.10
CA ILE A 13 -0.81 3.17 -0.53
C ILE A 13 -1.57 3.11 -1.85
N GLY A 14 -2.70 3.80 -1.93
CA GLY A 14 -3.54 3.90 -3.12
C GLY A 14 -4.97 4.30 -2.75
N SER A 15 -5.93 4.02 -3.63
CA SER A 15 -7.36 4.23 -3.38
C SER A 15 -8.06 3.05 -2.67
N MET A 16 -7.39 1.90 -2.50
CA MET A 16 -7.94 0.73 -1.81
C MET A 16 -8.24 1.04 -0.33
N ASN A 17 -9.43 0.65 0.14
CA ASN A 17 -9.77 0.78 1.55
C ASN A 17 -8.87 -0.09 2.44
N THR A 18 -8.22 0.52 3.44
CA THR A 18 -7.40 -0.16 4.46
C THR A 18 -8.02 -0.11 5.86
N SER A 19 -9.23 0.44 6.02
CA SER A 19 -9.89 0.63 7.32
C SER A 19 -11.27 -0.03 7.37
N PHE A 20 -11.48 -0.88 8.36
CA PHE A 20 -12.65 -1.77 8.47
C PHE A 20 -13.34 -1.57 9.81
N ASN A 21 -14.66 -1.69 9.84
CA ASN A 21 -15.49 -1.50 11.03
C ASN A 21 -16.33 -2.77 11.25
N ALA A 22 -16.05 -3.49 12.35
CA ALA A 22 -16.58 -4.83 12.61
C ALA A 22 -16.75 -5.06 14.13
N ASP A 23 -17.59 -6.00 14.55
CA ASP A 23 -17.73 -6.33 15.96
C ASP A 23 -16.62 -7.28 16.47
N THR A 24 -16.07 -8.13 15.59
CA THR A 24 -14.98 -9.06 15.91
C THR A 24 -13.71 -8.82 15.08
N SER A 25 -12.57 -9.32 15.57
CA SER A 25 -11.29 -9.28 14.87
C SER A 25 -11.29 -10.16 13.61
N LEU A 26 -11.86 -11.36 13.70
CA LEU A 26 -12.01 -12.30 12.59
C LEU A 26 -12.95 -11.79 11.48
N GLU A 27 -13.99 -11.04 11.82
CA GLU A 27 -14.88 -10.39 10.84
C GLU A 27 -14.15 -9.26 10.09
N ALA A 28 -13.39 -8.42 10.80
CA ALA A 28 -12.51 -7.44 10.15
C ALA A 28 -11.44 -8.13 9.28
N ALA A 29 -10.95 -9.30 9.67
CA ALA A 29 -10.00 -10.09 8.91
C ALA A 29 -10.58 -10.55 7.56
N LYS A 30 -11.82 -11.07 7.57
CA LYS A 30 -12.54 -11.43 6.33
C LYS A 30 -12.71 -10.22 5.41
N LEU A 31 -13.27 -9.12 5.93
CA LEU A 31 -13.45 -7.88 5.15
C LEU A 31 -12.13 -7.32 4.59
N ALA A 32 -11.02 -7.44 5.33
CA ALA A 32 -9.70 -7.04 4.86
C ALA A 32 -9.16 -7.98 3.77
N TYR A 33 -9.33 -9.29 3.92
CA TYR A 33 -8.87 -10.27 2.94
C TYR A 33 -9.72 -10.27 1.66
N ASP A 34 -11.04 -10.18 1.77
CA ASP A 34 -11.97 -10.07 0.63
C ASP A 34 -11.67 -8.82 -0.21
N ASN A 35 -11.28 -7.71 0.42
CA ASN A 35 -10.88 -6.50 -0.30
C ASN A 35 -9.46 -6.59 -0.89
N LEU A 36 -8.52 -7.25 -0.21
CA LEU A 36 -7.12 -7.35 -0.66
C LEU A 36 -6.91 -8.39 -1.76
N SER A 37 -7.58 -9.53 -1.67
CA SER A 37 -7.42 -10.68 -2.58
C SER A 37 -7.88 -10.40 -4.01
N GLN A 38 -8.83 -9.48 -4.20
CA GLN A 38 -9.26 -8.95 -5.51
C GLN A 38 -8.11 -8.38 -6.35
N TYR A 39 -7.00 -7.97 -5.71
CA TYR A 39 -5.83 -7.40 -6.38
C TYR A 39 -4.67 -8.38 -6.53
N PHE A 40 -4.76 -9.62 -6.01
CA PHE A 40 -3.69 -10.61 -6.15
C PHE A 40 -3.59 -11.10 -7.60
N GLY A 41 -2.38 -11.06 -8.17
CA GLY A 41 -2.10 -11.59 -9.52
C GLY A 41 -1.88 -13.10 -9.57
N ASN A 42 -1.76 -13.74 -8.40
CA ASN A 42 -1.52 -15.17 -8.26
C ASN A 42 -2.32 -15.71 -7.06
N HIS A 43 -2.69 -16.98 -7.12
CA HIS A 43 -3.14 -17.75 -5.96
C HIS A 43 -2.03 -17.79 -4.89
N MET A 44 -2.43 -17.62 -3.64
CA MET A 44 -1.62 -17.45 -2.44
C MET A 44 -1.95 -18.57 -1.43
N PRO A 45 -1.32 -19.77 -1.55
CA PRO A 45 -1.70 -20.96 -0.78
C PRO A 45 -1.74 -20.74 0.74
N THR A 46 -0.77 -19.99 1.27
CA THR A 46 -0.82 -19.44 2.63
C THR A 46 -0.45 -17.96 2.59
N PHE A 47 -1.23 -17.10 3.24
CA PHE A 47 -0.98 -15.65 3.28
C PHE A 47 -1.15 -15.15 4.71
N ARG A 48 -0.26 -14.28 5.19
CA ARG A 48 -0.36 -13.71 6.53
C ARG A 48 -0.50 -12.20 6.48
N PHE A 49 -1.41 -11.65 7.26
CA PHE A 49 -1.63 -10.21 7.34
C PHE A 49 -1.87 -9.76 8.77
N THR A 50 -1.73 -8.47 9.02
CA THR A 50 -1.85 -7.87 10.35
C THR A 50 -2.81 -6.70 10.32
N LEU A 51 -3.75 -6.71 11.27
CA LEU A 51 -4.67 -5.60 11.56
C LEU A 51 -4.27 -4.91 12.87
N GLU A 52 -4.29 -3.57 12.88
CA GLU A 52 -4.19 -2.76 14.10
C GLU A 52 -5.60 -2.46 14.63
N LYS A 53 -5.91 -2.88 15.86
CA LYS A 53 -7.15 -2.50 16.58
C LYS A 53 -7.05 -1.01 16.97
N MET A 54 -7.75 -0.14 16.25
CA MET A 54 -7.71 1.32 16.45
C MET A 54 -8.57 1.72 17.66
N PRO A 55 -8.02 2.48 18.64
CA PRO A 55 -8.79 2.95 19.79
C PRO A 55 -9.78 4.06 19.37
N LYS A 56 -11.00 4.04 19.93
CA LYS A 56 -12.04 5.08 19.69
C LYS A 56 -11.73 6.45 20.31
N LYS A 57 -10.59 6.61 20.98
CA LYS A 57 -10.08 7.89 21.50
C LYS A 57 -8.56 7.94 21.36
N GLU A 58 -8.07 9.11 21.01
CA GLU A 58 -6.66 9.47 21.10
C GLU A 58 -6.18 9.32 22.57
N GLY A 59 -4.99 8.76 22.77
CA GLY A 59 -4.43 8.48 24.10
C GLY A 59 -4.45 7.00 24.55
N GLY A 60 -5.07 6.09 23.79
CA GLY A 60 -4.99 4.64 24.05
C GLY A 60 -3.61 4.05 23.78
N SER A 61 -2.72 4.04 24.78
CA SER A 61 -1.25 3.82 24.65
C SER A 61 -0.78 2.40 24.31
N LYS A 62 -1.67 1.50 23.88
CA LYS A 62 -1.31 0.18 23.32
C LYS A 62 -1.94 -0.03 21.95
N GLN A 63 -1.13 0.15 20.91
CA GLN A 63 -1.40 -0.38 19.59
C GLN A 63 -1.52 -1.91 19.68
N ASN A 64 -2.75 -2.42 19.59
CA ASN A 64 -3.06 -3.83 19.72
C ASN A 64 -3.16 -4.45 18.32
N PHE A 65 -2.06 -5.03 17.86
CA PHE A 65 -2.02 -5.75 16.59
C PHE A 65 -2.70 -7.10 16.73
N VAL A 66 -3.20 -7.61 15.61
CA VAL A 66 -3.77 -8.93 15.45
C VAL A 66 -3.24 -9.50 14.16
N HIS A 67 -2.74 -10.71 14.23
CA HIS A 67 -2.10 -11.37 13.12
C HIS A 67 -3.00 -12.49 12.66
N PHE A 68 -3.16 -12.63 11.35
CA PHE A 68 -4.01 -13.62 10.73
C PHE A 68 -3.23 -14.44 9.73
N GLU A 69 -3.54 -15.72 9.67
CA GLU A 69 -3.17 -16.60 8.58
C GLU A 69 -4.40 -16.93 7.76
N VAL A 70 -4.24 -16.90 6.44
CA VAL A 70 -5.24 -17.34 5.46
C VAL A 70 -4.66 -18.53 4.73
N ASN A 71 -5.36 -19.65 4.77
CA ASN A 71 -5.01 -20.84 4.02
C ASN A 71 -6.02 -21.01 2.89
N GLU A 72 -5.53 -20.93 1.65
CA GLU A 72 -6.33 -21.14 0.46
C GLU A 72 -6.39 -22.62 0.08
N GLN A 73 -7.53 -23.03 -0.45
CA GLN A 73 -7.76 -24.32 -1.07
C GLN A 73 -8.38 -24.08 -2.45
N LYS A 74 -7.65 -24.50 -3.49
CA LYS A 74 -8.15 -24.41 -4.87
C LYS A 74 -9.28 -25.41 -5.07
N GLY A 75 -10.52 -24.91 -5.20
CA GLY A 75 -11.69 -25.73 -5.51
C GLY A 75 -11.65 -26.31 -6.92
N LYS A 76 -12.47 -27.35 -7.16
CA LYS A 76 -12.55 -28.04 -8.46
C LYS A 76 -12.94 -27.11 -9.61
N ASP A 77 -13.75 -26.10 -9.31
CA ASP A 77 -14.38 -25.20 -10.29
C ASP A 77 -13.64 -23.87 -10.43
N ASN A 78 -12.31 -23.86 -10.19
CA ASN A 78 -11.44 -22.68 -9.99
C ASN A 78 -11.86 -21.72 -8.85
N MET A 79 -13.00 -21.91 -8.19
CA MET A 79 -13.39 -21.18 -6.99
C MET A 79 -12.37 -21.43 -5.86
N VAL A 80 -11.70 -20.36 -5.44
CA VAL A 80 -10.86 -20.37 -4.23
C VAL A 80 -11.76 -20.43 -3.00
N LYS A 81 -11.53 -21.42 -2.15
CA LYS A 81 -12.05 -21.43 -0.77
C LYS A 81 -10.91 -21.03 0.15
N TYR A 82 -11.17 -20.19 1.14
CA TYR A 82 -10.16 -19.79 2.12
C TYR A 82 -10.66 -20.03 3.55
N GLU A 83 -9.72 -20.30 4.45
CA GLU A 83 -9.93 -20.33 5.90
C GLU A 83 -9.03 -19.28 6.56
N ILE A 84 -9.55 -18.52 7.53
CA ILE A 84 -8.78 -17.49 8.26
C ILE A 84 -8.69 -17.87 9.73
N THR A 85 -7.48 -17.88 10.28
CA THR A 85 -7.19 -18.14 11.70
C THR A 85 -6.44 -16.95 12.33
N GLU A 86 -6.74 -16.64 13.60
CA GLU A 86 -6.02 -15.63 14.40
C GLU A 86 -4.78 -16.31 15.01
N ILE A 87 -3.59 -15.69 14.90
CA ILE A 87 -2.30 -16.26 15.34
C ILE A 87 -1.56 -15.31 16.30
N ASP A 88 -0.98 -15.86 17.38
CA ASP A 88 -0.25 -15.07 18.40
C ASP A 88 1.26 -14.96 18.14
N ASN A 89 1.81 -15.67 17.16
CA ASN A 89 3.26 -15.93 16.99
C ASN A 89 4.13 -14.72 16.53
N ALA A 90 3.67 -13.48 16.65
CA ALA A 90 4.38 -12.33 16.08
C ALA A 90 5.62 -11.89 16.88
N GLN A 91 6.77 -11.75 16.21
CA GLN A 91 8.04 -11.32 16.83
C GLN A 91 8.33 -9.82 16.68
N ASP A 92 9.20 -9.32 17.57
CA ASP A 92 9.86 -8.01 17.55
C ASP A 92 9.06 -6.84 16.93
N MET A 93 7.84 -6.67 17.44
CA MET A 93 6.95 -5.54 17.11
C MET A 93 7.63 -4.17 17.18
N LYS A 94 8.75 -4.02 17.89
CA LYS A 94 9.52 -2.78 18.01
C LYS A 94 10.21 -2.40 16.69
N LYS A 95 10.70 -3.38 15.91
CA LYS A 95 11.24 -3.15 14.55
C LYS A 95 10.11 -2.79 13.58
N PHE A 96 9.07 -3.61 13.52
CA PHE A 96 7.92 -3.41 12.62
C PHE A 96 7.26 -2.04 12.83
N LYS A 97 7.02 -1.62 14.10
CA LYS A 97 6.54 -0.26 14.42
C LYS A 97 7.45 0.86 13.91
N LYS A 98 8.77 0.68 13.97
CA LYS A 98 9.73 1.66 13.46
C LYS A 98 9.72 1.74 11.93
N SER A 99 9.47 0.63 11.23
CA SER A 99 9.24 0.60 9.78
C SER A 99 7.92 1.29 9.41
N LEU A 100 6.81 0.94 10.07
CA LEU A 100 5.50 1.59 9.86
C LEU A 100 5.57 3.11 10.06
N ALA A 101 6.18 3.57 11.16
CA ALA A 101 6.30 5.00 11.45
C ALA A 101 7.16 5.76 10.42
N ARG A 102 8.11 5.08 9.75
CA ARG A 102 8.88 5.67 8.64
C ARG A 102 8.00 5.81 7.38
N LEU A 103 7.27 4.76 7.03
CA LEU A 103 6.37 4.74 5.87
C LEU A 103 5.25 5.80 6.03
N SER A 104 4.55 5.83 7.16
CA SER A 104 3.49 6.82 7.40
C SER A 104 3.99 8.28 7.36
N ASN A 105 5.22 8.52 7.82
CA ASN A 105 5.82 9.86 7.77
C ASN A 105 6.25 10.25 6.35
N GLN A 106 6.65 9.30 5.52
CA GLN A 106 6.93 9.53 4.10
C GLN A 106 5.64 9.85 3.32
N ASP A 107 4.57 9.11 3.58
CA ASP A 107 3.26 9.32 2.96
C ASP A 107 2.62 10.67 3.32
N ASN A 108 2.81 11.13 4.56
CA ASN A 108 2.27 12.40 5.00
C ASN A 108 3.08 13.58 4.43
N LYS A 109 4.42 13.51 4.38
CA LYS A 109 5.23 14.51 3.66
C LYS A 109 4.78 14.69 2.20
N ASN A 110 4.53 13.58 1.50
CA ASN A 110 4.02 13.59 0.12
C ASN A 110 2.61 14.20 -0.05
N LYS A 111 1.87 14.40 1.05
CA LYS A 111 0.58 15.13 1.06
C LYS A 111 0.77 16.59 1.45
N ASP A 112 1.62 16.87 2.44
CA ASP A 112 1.78 18.19 3.07
C ASP A 112 2.62 19.17 2.23
N GLU A 113 3.48 18.69 1.32
CA GLU A 113 4.18 19.51 0.31
C GLU A 113 3.24 20.15 -0.75
N LYS A 114 1.91 20.13 -0.53
CA LYS A 114 0.90 20.85 -1.31
C LYS A 114 0.48 22.21 -0.70
N THR A 115 1.33 22.84 0.11
CA THR A 115 1.21 24.27 0.44
C THR A 115 2.31 25.07 -0.25
N GLY A 116 1.93 26.16 -0.93
CA GLY A 116 2.78 26.83 -1.90
C GLY A 116 3.74 27.87 -1.32
N GLY A 117 4.95 27.94 -1.91
CA GLY A 117 5.70 29.19 -2.04
C GLY A 117 6.48 29.70 -0.82
N LYS A 118 7.72 29.20 -0.67
CA LYS A 118 8.93 30.05 -0.50
C LYS A 118 10.21 29.20 -0.54
N ARG A 119 10.95 29.28 -1.64
CA ARG A 119 12.39 28.94 -1.61
C ARG A 119 13.09 30.02 -0.79
N LYS A 120 13.73 29.66 0.33
CA LYS A 120 14.82 30.49 0.85
C LYS A 120 16.02 30.25 -0.07
N TYR A 121 16.38 31.25 -0.87
CA TYR A 121 17.72 31.29 -1.42
C TYR A 121 18.71 31.40 -0.26
N VAL A 122 19.62 30.44 -0.14
CA VAL A 122 20.88 30.65 0.57
C VAL A 122 21.82 31.19 -0.49
N SER A 123 22.25 32.44 -0.34
CA SER A 123 23.29 33.00 -1.21
C SER A 123 24.63 32.47 -0.75
N SER A 124 25.29 31.70 -1.60
CA SER A 124 26.74 31.56 -1.63
C SER A 124 27.09 31.26 -3.06
N ASP A 125 27.92 32.12 -3.64
CA ASP A 125 28.41 32.00 -5.00
C ASP A 125 29.44 30.86 -5.07
N GLU A 126 29.42 30.10 -6.17
CA GLU A 126 30.58 29.69 -6.97
C GLU A 126 30.09 28.81 -8.15
N ASP A 127 30.80 28.88 -9.27
CA ASP A 127 30.30 28.46 -10.61
C ASP A 127 30.30 26.95 -10.85
N ASP A 128 29.40 26.49 -11.75
CA ASP A 128 29.74 25.54 -12.83
C ASP A 128 28.53 25.33 -13.77
N ASP A 129 28.53 26.02 -14.92
CA ASP A 129 27.50 25.89 -15.97
C ASP A 129 27.73 24.63 -16.82
N TYR A 130 26.90 23.58 -16.68
CA TYR A 130 26.66 22.64 -17.80
C TYR A 130 25.30 21.90 -17.68
N PHE A 131 24.67 21.67 -18.83
CA PHE A 131 23.38 20.98 -19.00
C PHE A 131 22.14 21.69 -18.42
N ASP A 132 21.90 22.94 -18.85
CA ASP A 132 20.53 23.40 -19.07
C ASP A 132 19.97 22.73 -20.34
N SER A 133 19.45 21.51 -20.17
CA SER A 133 18.46 20.98 -21.11
C SER A 133 17.09 21.13 -20.46
N GLU A 134 16.25 21.98 -21.06
CA GLU A 134 14.88 22.24 -20.61
C GLU A 134 13.96 21.04 -20.91
N LEU A 135 14.23 19.92 -20.25
CA LEU A 135 13.35 18.77 -20.15
C LEU A 135 12.06 19.23 -19.46
N GLU A 136 11.04 19.56 -20.27
CA GLU A 136 9.68 19.85 -19.81
C GLU A 136 9.29 18.81 -18.77
N ARG A 137 9.30 19.20 -17.49
CA ARG A 137 8.98 18.29 -16.38
C ARG A 137 7.55 17.80 -16.64
N PRO A 138 7.35 16.50 -16.93
CA PRO A 138 6.13 16.04 -17.60
C PRO A 138 4.91 16.52 -16.83
N ARG A 139 4.10 17.36 -17.50
CA ARG A 139 2.99 18.10 -16.87
C ARG A 139 2.15 17.11 -16.08
N LYS A 140 2.13 17.28 -14.75
CA LYS A 140 1.64 16.26 -13.81
C LYS A 140 0.30 15.72 -14.30
N GLY A 141 0.31 14.45 -14.73
CA GLY A 141 -0.88 13.78 -15.23
C GLY A 141 -1.99 13.79 -14.19
N PRO A 142 -3.26 13.58 -14.60
CA PRO A 142 -4.36 13.47 -13.66
C PRO A 142 -4.03 12.41 -12.60
N LEU A 143 -4.45 12.65 -11.36
CA LEU A 143 -4.15 11.82 -10.21
C LEU A 143 -4.37 10.34 -10.53
N ILE A 144 -3.33 9.54 -10.30
CA ILE A 144 -3.36 8.10 -10.53
C ILE A 144 -4.23 7.48 -9.44
N TYR A 145 -5.50 7.21 -9.75
CA TYR A 145 -6.53 6.68 -8.84
C TYR A 145 -6.39 5.16 -8.57
N GLU A 146 -5.18 4.61 -8.71
CA GLU A 146 -4.95 3.17 -8.62
C GLU A 146 -5.22 2.65 -7.19
N PRO A 147 -5.87 1.48 -7.04
CA PRO A 147 -6.13 0.87 -5.74
C PRO A 147 -4.84 0.64 -4.94
N ILE A 148 -3.76 0.25 -5.62
CA ILE A 148 -2.44 -0.02 -5.05
C ILE A 148 -1.39 0.64 -5.94
N VAL A 149 -0.88 1.80 -5.50
CA VAL A 149 0.22 2.55 -6.11
C VAL A 149 1.58 2.08 -5.54
N TYR A 150 1.60 1.71 -4.27
CA TYR A 150 2.78 1.16 -3.58
C TYR A 150 2.33 0.22 -2.46
N TYR A 151 3.13 -0.79 -2.16
CA TYR A 151 2.97 -1.60 -0.97
C TYR A 151 4.31 -1.98 -0.35
N TYR A 152 4.28 -2.24 0.96
CA TYR A 152 5.37 -2.83 1.72
C TYR A 152 4.81 -4.00 2.53
N TYR A 153 5.52 -5.13 2.51
CA TYR A 153 5.16 -6.33 3.27
C TYR A 153 6.38 -6.78 4.09
N ASP A 154 6.20 -6.94 5.39
CA ASP A 154 7.23 -7.46 6.29
C ASP A 154 6.92 -8.93 6.63
N PRO A 155 7.58 -9.92 5.98
CA PRO A 155 7.37 -11.32 6.32
C PRO A 155 7.92 -11.64 7.71
N PHE A 156 9.01 -11.00 8.15
CA PHE A 156 9.73 -11.34 9.38
C PHE A 156 8.92 -11.11 10.66
N LEU A 157 7.76 -10.47 10.54
CA LEU A 157 6.76 -10.36 11.59
C LEU A 157 6.22 -11.71 12.09
N TYR A 158 6.17 -12.75 11.24
CA TYR A 158 5.50 -14.04 11.54
C TYR A 158 6.50 -15.22 11.59
N PRO A 159 7.45 -15.27 12.55
CA PRO A 159 8.49 -16.31 12.62
C PRO A 159 7.94 -17.75 12.67
N TYR A 160 8.83 -18.72 12.45
CA TYR A 160 8.56 -20.17 12.46
C TYR A 160 7.68 -20.65 11.30
N VAL A 161 8.05 -20.27 10.07
CA VAL A 161 7.46 -20.81 8.84
C VAL A 161 8.55 -21.26 7.87
N ASP A 162 8.40 -22.47 7.31
CA ASP A 162 9.33 -23.02 6.31
C ASP A 162 9.24 -22.29 4.96
N ARG A 163 8.09 -21.68 4.65
CA ARG A 163 7.78 -21.07 3.35
C ARG A 163 6.97 -19.80 3.48
N TRP A 164 7.27 -18.87 2.58
CA TRP A 164 6.70 -17.53 2.53
C TRP A 164 6.10 -17.28 1.15
N TYR A 165 4.82 -16.94 1.10
CA TYR A 165 4.21 -16.35 -0.08
C TYR A 165 4.08 -14.84 0.20
N VAL A 166 4.75 -14.04 -0.63
CA VAL A 166 4.66 -12.57 -0.59
C VAL A 166 3.56 -12.17 -1.58
N PRO A 167 2.59 -11.32 -1.19
CA PRO A 167 1.53 -10.92 -2.11
C PRO A 167 2.13 -10.20 -3.32
N THR A 168 1.72 -10.64 -4.50
CA THR A 168 2.04 -9.99 -5.78
C THR A 168 0.75 -9.39 -6.32
N PHE A 169 0.69 -8.07 -6.42
CA PHE A 169 -0.51 -7.36 -6.85
C PHE A 169 -0.49 -7.13 -8.37
N VAL A 170 -1.65 -7.22 -9.01
CA VAL A 170 -1.81 -6.79 -10.41
C VAL A 170 -1.77 -5.26 -10.45
N LEU A 171 -0.59 -4.71 -10.74
CA LEU A 171 -0.50 -3.31 -11.15
C LEU A 171 -1.29 -3.14 -12.45
N PRO A 172 -2.19 -2.13 -12.55
CA PRO A 172 -3.04 -1.99 -13.72
C PRO A 172 -2.21 -1.64 -14.96
N LEU A 173 -2.21 -2.55 -15.94
CA LEU A 173 -1.51 -2.41 -17.21
C LEU A 173 -2.22 -1.40 -18.13
N GLN A 174 -2.27 -0.13 -17.73
CA GLN A 174 -2.70 1.00 -18.55
C GLN A 174 -1.51 1.86 -18.99
N PRO A 175 -0.69 1.41 -19.95
CA PRO A 175 0.30 2.28 -20.57
C PRO A 175 -0.41 3.44 -21.26
N ARG A 176 -0.15 4.68 -20.81
CA ARG A 176 -0.65 5.88 -21.48
C ARG A 176 0.08 6.10 -22.80
N VAL A 177 -0.44 5.50 -23.87
CA VAL A 177 -0.06 5.85 -25.24
C VAL A 177 -0.63 7.24 -25.55
N VAL A 178 0.24 8.25 -25.54
CA VAL A 178 -0.10 9.61 -25.96
C VAL A 178 0.20 9.74 -27.45
N PHE A 179 -0.84 9.95 -28.25
CA PHE A 179 -0.69 10.30 -29.65
C PHE A 179 -0.65 11.82 -29.79
N ASP A 180 0.44 12.37 -30.33
CA ASP A 180 0.52 13.79 -30.65
C ASP A 180 -0.10 14.07 -32.03
N SER A 181 -1.21 14.79 -32.02
CA SER A 181 -2.01 15.10 -33.22
C SER A 181 -1.33 16.08 -34.18
N HIS A 182 -0.24 16.77 -33.79
CA HIS A 182 0.54 17.60 -34.71
C HIS A 182 1.12 16.81 -35.90
N SER A 183 1.30 15.49 -35.73
CA SER A 183 1.75 14.58 -36.80
C SER A 183 0.70 14.33 -37.90
N LEU A 184 -0.60 14.48 -37.61
CA LEU A 184 -1.67 14.13 -38.55
C LEU A 184 -1.97 15.21 -39.61
N LEU A 185 -1.46 16.44 -39.43
CA LEU A 185 -1.67 17.55 -40.37
C LEU A 185 -0.80 17.48 -41.64
N TYR A 186 0.13 16.53 -41.72
CA TYR A 186 1.09 16.39 -42.85
C TYR A 186 0.78 15.25 -43.84
N LEU A 187 -0.31 14.50 -43.65
CA LEU A 187 -0.78 13.46 -44.59
C LEU A 187 -2.02 13.88 -45.38
N GLY A 188 -2.22 15.19 -45.56
CA GLY A 188 -3.41 15.80 -46.17
C GLY A 188 -3.10 16.91 -47.18
N ARG A 189 -2.11 16.72 -48.05
CA ARG A 189 -1.80 17.55 -49.23
C ARG A 189 -1.28 16.68 -50.37
#